data_AF-A0AA39V6W1-F1
#
_entry.id   AF-A0AA39V6W1-F1
#
_cell.length_a   1.000
_cell.length_b   1.000
_cell.length_c   1.000
_cell.angle_alpha   90.00
_cell.angle_beta   90.00
_cell.angle_gamma   90.00
#
_symmetry.space_group_name_H-M   'P 1'
#
loop_
_entity.id
_entity.type
_entity.pdbx_description
1 polymer ?
#
loop_
_entity_poly.entity_id
_entity_poly.type
_entity_poly.pdbx_seq_one_letter_code
_entity_poly.pdbx_strand_id
1 'polypeptide(L)'
;MATDGIEAPSPPSQSQSISYFGQLRHFYVAVDGLQFKMETLVDLLGVVRRRTCLPMVVCCSSRDELDAVCSAVSNLPYISFSSLYSDLVERERTRILENFRHATFSWNQNVSAQSGDDSETRKDEL
;
A
#
# COMPACT_ATOMS: atom_id res chain seq x y z
N MET A 1 -48.06 36.25 13.95
CA MET A 1 -47.03 36.02 12.92
C MET A 1 -46.22 34.81 13.38
N ALA A 2 -46.62 33.60 12.94
CA ALA A 2 -45.93 32.76 11.93
C ALA A 2 -44.74 31.96 12.54
N THR A 3 -44.95 30.75 13.09
CA THR A 3 -44.85 29.39 12.48
C THR A 3 -43.45 28.95 12.02
N ASP A 4 -42.93 27.95 12.75
CA ASP A 4 -42.23 26.71 12.32
C ASP A 4 -40.99 26.78 11.40
N GLY A 5 -39.88 26.26 11.92
CA GLY A 5 -38.69 25.90 11.16
C GLY A 5 -38.21 24.54 11.63
N ILE A 6 -38.78 23.47 11.06
CA ILE A 6 -38.37 22.08 11.26
C ILE A 6 -36.90 21.91 10.81
N GLU A 7 -36.00 21.57 11.72
CA GLU A 7 -34.62 21.18 11.38
C GLU A 7 -34.62 19.69 11.05
N ALA A 8 -34.43 19.36 9.76
CA ALA A 8 -34.34 17.98 9.31
C ALA A 8 -32.99 17.37 9.75
N PRO A 9 -32.97 16.21 10.44
CA PRO A 9 -31.72 15.55 10.77
C PRO A 9 -31.05 15.06 9.49
N SER A 10 -29.81 15.50 9.27
CA SER A 10 -28.97 15.05 8.17
C SER A 10 -28.75 13.53 8.28
N PRO A 11 -28.74 12.78 7.16
CA PRO A 11 -28.46 11.35 7.21
C PRO A 11 -27.07 11.10 7.79
N PRO A 12 -26.86 10.03 8.58
CA PRO A 12 -25.55 9.71 9.10
C PRO A 12 -24.62 9.46 7.92
N SER A 13 -23.62 10.32 7.75
CA SER A 13 -22.44 9.99 6.97
C SER A 13 -21.88 8.71 7.57
N GLN A 14 -22.16 7.57 6.94
CA GLN A 14 -21.43 6.33 7.18
C GLN A 14 -20.02 6.54 6.65
N SER A 15 -19.24 7.33 7.38
CA SER A 15 -17.79 7.23 7.37
C SER A 15 -17.52 5.84 7.93
N GLN A 16 -17.47 4.84 7.04
CA GLN A 16 -17.05 3.50 7.39
C GLN A 16 -15.68 3.66 8.03
N SER A 17 -15.70 3.55 9.35
CA SER A 17 -14.61 3.93 10.21
C SER A 17 -13.35 3.20 9.77
N ILE A 18 -12.30 3.98 9.53
CA ILE A 18 -10.88 3.59 9.42
C ILE A 18 -10.40 3.04 10.80
N SER A 19 -11.26 2.32 11.53
CA SER A 19 -11.04 1.82 12.90
C SER A 19 -10.24 0.52 12.93
N TYR A 20 -10.01 -0.11 11.77
CA TYR A 20 -9.21 -1.35 11.65
C TYR A 20 -7.72 -1.12 11.34
N PHE A 21 -7.25 0.13 11.25
CA PHE A 21 -5.80 0.38 11.23
C PHE A 21 -5.26 0.28 12.66
N GLY A 22 -5.18 -0.95 13.19
CA GLY A 22 -4.40 -1.22 14.39
C GLY A 22 -2.99 -0.65 14.19
N GLN A 23 -2.68 0.43 14.93
CA GLN A 23 -1.41 1.15 14.98
C GLN A 23 -0.51 0.94 13.76
N LEU A 24 -0.71 1.76 12.72
CA LEU A 24 0.26 1.86 11.63
C LEU A 24 1.65 2.05 12.24
N ARG A 25 2.57 1.14 11.89
CA ARG A 25 3.95 1.22 12.36
C ARG A 25 4.71 2.18 11.47
N HIS A 26 5.10 3.32 12.02
CA HIS A 26 5.87 4.33 11.31
C HIS A 26 7.34 4.17 11.65
N PHE A 27 8.17 4.16 10.60
CA PHE A 27 9.62 4.07 10.73
C PHE A 27 10.26 5.19 9.90
N TYR A 28 11.39 5.69 10.39
CA TYR A 28 12.21 6.67 9.68
C TYR A 28 13.64 6.15 9.62
N VAL A 29 14.28 6.39 8.48
CA VAL A 29 15.69 6.09 8.26
C VAL A 29 16.39 7.41 8.01
N ALA A 30 17.38 7.73 8.86
CA ALA A 30 18.24 8.88 8.64
C ALA A 30 19.17 8.60 7.46
N VAL A 31 19.36 9.60 6.61
CA VAL A 31 20.17 9.50 5.39
C VAL A 31 21.07 10.73 5.34
N ASP A 32 22.36 10.55 5.04
CA ASP A 32 23.38 11.61 5.12
C ASP A 32 23.19 12.74 4.09
N GLY A 33 22.36 12.53 3.06
CA GLY A 33 22.09 13.50 2.01
C GLY A 33 21.11 12.99 0.96
N LEU A 34 20.64 13.88 0.09
CA LEU A 34 19.64 13.56 -0.94
C LEU A 34 20.11 12.42 -1.86
N GLN A 35 21.40 12.42 -2.22
CA GLN A 35 22.02 11.42 -3.08
C GLN A 35 21.92 9.99 -2.53
N PHE A 36 21.93 9.82 -1.21
CA PHE A 36 21.88 8.50 -0.58
C PHE A 36 20.44 7.98 -0.42
N LYS A 37 19.41 8.82 -0.63
CA LYS A 37 18.01 8.39 -0.49
C LYS A 37 17.63 7.32 -1.52
N MET A 38 18.14 7.44 -2.75
CA MET A 38 17.87 6.48 -3.82
C MET A 38 18.54 5.13 -3.53
N GLU A 39 19.82 5.15 -3.14
CA GLU A 39 20.56 3.96 -2.74
C GLU A 39 19.87 3.24 -1.57
N THR A 40 19.54 4.01 -0.52
CA THR A 40 18.80 3.49 0.64
C THR A 40 17.46 2.88 0.26
N LEU A 41 16.70 3.50 -0.66
CA LEU A 41 15.43 2.97 -1.14
C LEU A 41 15.62 1.62 -1.85
N VAL A 42 16.61 1.52 -2.74
CA VAL A 42 16.91 0.28 -3.47
C VAL A 42 17.34 -0.83 -2.50
N ASP A 43 18.17 -0.51 -1.51
CA ASP A 43 18.59 -1.44 -0.48
C ASP A 43 17.40 -1.96 0.35
N LEU A 44 16.50 -1.05 0.77
CA LEU A 44 15.27 -1.43 1.48
C LEU A 44 14.38 -2.36 0.64
N LEU A 45 14.21 -2.07 -0.66
CA LEU A 45 13.48 -2.97 -1.56
C LEU A 45 14.17 -4.34 -1.68
N GLY A 46 15.51 -4.36 -1.70
CA GLY A 46 16.32 -5.59 -1.68
C GLY A 46 16.11 -6.43 -0.41
N VAL A 47 15.96 -5.81 0.76
CA VAL A 47 15.63 -6.48 2.02
C VAL A 47 14.21 -7.06 1.99
N VAL A 48 13.26 -6.31 1.43
CA VAL A 48 11.84 -6.71 1.35
C VAL A 48 11.61 -7.86 0.38
N ARG A 49 12.53 -8.11 -0.59
CA ARG A 49 12.49 -9.24 -1.53
C ARG A 49 12.20 -10.60 -0.89
N ARG A 50 12.56 -10.79 0.38
CA ARG A 50 12.28 -12.03 1.13
C ARG A 50 10.78 -12.34 1.27
N ARG A 51 9.90 -11.35 1.09
CA ARG A 51 8.45 -11.52 1.04
C ARG A 51 8.02 -11.55 -0.42
N THR A 52 7.49 -12.68 -0.87
CA THR A 52 6.99 -12.82 -2.24
C THR A 52 5.89 -11.79 -2.51
N CYS A 53 6.10 -10.94 -3.53
CA CYS A 53 5.09 -10.03 -4.09
C CYS A 53 4.42 -9.07 -3.08
N LEU A 54 5.16 -8.55 -2.09
CA LEU A 54 4.62 -7.55 -1.16
C LEU A 54 4.15 -6.29 -1.94
N PRO A 55 2.87 -5.92 -1.90
CA PRO A 55 2.38 -4.68 -2.49
C PRO A 55 2.95 -3.49 -1.71
N MET A 56 3.58 -2.55 -2.42
CA MET A 56 4.18 -1.35 -1.83
C MET A 56 3.82 -0.11 -2.65
N VAL A 57 3.71 1.02 -1.97
CA VAL A 57 3.51 2.34 -2.58
C VAL A 57 4.69 3.23 -2.19
N VAL A 58 5.29 3.87 -3.19
CA VAL A 58 6.35 4.87 -2.99
C VAL A 58 5.82 6.22 -3.47
N CYS A 59 5.81 7.20 -2.57
CA CYS A 59 5.37 8.56 -2.88
C CYS A 59 6.59 9.47 -3.05
N CYS A 60 6.61 10.23 -4.15
CA CYS A 60 7.63 11.23 -4.43
C CYS A 60 7.00 12.63 -4.38
N SER A 61 7.79 13.67 -4.12
CA SER A 61 7.29 15.04 -4.00
C SER A 61 7.16 15.73 -5.36
N SER A 62 7.88 15.27 -6.38
CA SER A 62 7.79 15.79 -7.75
C SER A 62 7.74 14.68 -8.80
N ARG A 63 7.39 15.08 -10.03
CA ARG A 63 7.43 14.20 -11.20
C ARG A 63 8.85 13.73 -11.51
N ASP A 64 9.82 14.63 -11.46
CA ASP A 64 11.23 14.31 -11.74
C ASP A 64 11.80 13.29 -10.74
N GLU A 65 11.42 13.41 -9.46
CA GLU A 65 11.78 12.43 -8.44
C GLU A 65 11.14 11.06 -8.70
N LEU A 66 9.86 11.04 -9.08
CA LEU A 66 9.16 9.80 -9.44
C LEU A 66 9.82 9.13 -10.66
N ASP A 67 10.17 9.91 -11.69
CA ASP A 67 10.84 9.41 -12.89
C ASP A 67 12.23 8.84 -12.56
N ALA A 68 12.98 9.50 -11.67
CA ALA A 68 14.25 8.98 -11.18
C ALA A 68 14.08 7.66 -10.42
N VAL A 69 13.04 7.53 -9.59
CA VAL A 69 12.72 6.26 -8.91
C VAL A 69 12.37 5.18 -9.94
N CYS A 70 11.50 5.48 -10.90
CA CYS A 70 11.11 4.55 -11.96
C CYS A 70 12.33 4.04 -12.76
N SER A 71 13.25 4.95 -13.11
CA SER A 71 14.52 4.60 -13.75
C SER A 71 15.35 3.66 -12.88
N ALA A 72 15.56 3.99 -11.61
CA ALA A 72 16.35 3.16 -10.69
C ALA A 72 15.76 1.75 -10.51
N VAL A 73 14.44 1.64 -10.31
CA VAL A 73 13.78 0.35 -10.05
C VAL A 73 13.54 -0.47 -11.32
N SER A 74 13.55 0.14 -12.50
CA SER A 74 13.41 -0.59 -13.79
C SER A 74 14.50 -1.63 -14.03
N ASN A 75 15.67 -1.44 -13.41
CA ASN A 75 16.80 -2.37 -13.49
C ASN A 75 16.66 -3.57 -12.53
N LEU A 76 15.62 -3.60 -11.68
CA LEU A 76 15.43 -4.63 -10.67
C LEU A 76 14.49 -5.73 -11.20
N PRO A 77 15.00 -6.94 -11.51
CA PRO A 77 14.22 -7.99 -12.19
C PRO A 77 13.12 -8.61 -11.32
N TYR A 78 13.14 -8.34 -10.02
CA TYR A 78 12.20 -8.87 -9.04
C TYR A 78 11.09 -7.87 -8.67
N ILE A 79 11.04 -6.70 -9.33
CA ILE A 79 10.04 -5.67 -9.07
C ILE A 79 9.22 -5.43 -10.35
N SER A 80 7.90 -5.56 -10.20
CA SER A 80 6.94 -4.97 -11.14
C SER A 80 6.42 -3.68 -10.54
N PHE A 81 6.38 -2.60 -11.32
CA PHE A 81 5.84 -1.32 -10.86
C PHE A 81 4.95 -0.66 -11.92
N SER A 82 4.20 0.35 -11.47
CA SER A 82 3.44 1.25 -12.34
C SER A 82 3.55 2.65 -11.77
N SER A 83 3.82 3.63 -12.63
CA SER A 83 3.95 5.05 -12.25
C SER A 83 2.59 5.72 -12.24
N LEU A 84 2.27 6.44 -11.17
CA LEU A 84 1.02 7.19 -11.05
C LEU A 84 1.32 8.69 -10.96
N TYR A 85 1.07 9.40 -12.06
CA TYR A 85 1.21 10.87 -12.12
C TYR A 85 -0.14 11.56 -11.93
N SER A 86 -0.11 12.81 -11.47
CA SER A 86 -1.31 13.61 -11.24
C SER A 86 -2.03 14.04 -12.53
N ASP A 87 -1.32 14.10 -13.64
CA ASP A 87 -1.82 14.48 -14.97
C ASP A 87 -2.28 13.27 -15.81
N LEU A 88 -2.28 12.06 -15.23
CA LEU A 88 -2.85 10.89 -15.90
C LEU A 88 -4.35 11.07 -16.10
N VAL A 89 -4.82 10.64 -17.27
CA VAL A 89 -6.24 10.55 -17.56
C VAL A 89 -6.92 9.52 -16.64
N GLU A 90 -8.20 9.76 -16.34
CA GLU A 90 -8.96 9.02 -15.32
C GLU A 90 -8.98 7.49 -15.56
N ARG A 91 -9.06 7.08 -16.83
CA ARG A 91 -9.09 5.66 -17.21
C ARG A 91 -7.79 4.95 -16.83
N GLU A 92 -6.66 5.54 -17.17
CA GLU A 92 -5.32 5.03 -16.86
C GLU A 92 -5.08 4.99 -15.34
N ARG A 93 -5.46 6.07 -14.63
CA ARG A 93 -5.42 6.12 -13.16
C ARG A 93 -6.21 4.97 -12.53
N THR A 94 -7.45 4.77 -12.97
CA THR A 94 -8.33 3.71 -12.47
C THR A 94 -7.73 2.33 -12.72
N ARG A 95 -7.23 2.08 -13.94
CA ARG A 95 -6.61 0.80 -14.29
C ARG A 95 -5.41 0.46 -13.40
N ILE A 96 -4.54 1.44 -13.13
CA ILE A 96 -3.36 1.23 -12.26
C ILE A 96 -3.80 0.86 -10.84
N LEU A 97 -4.75 1.61 -10.28
CA LEU A 97 -5.26 1.37 -8.92
C LEU A 97 -5.99 0.03 -8.79
N GLU A 98 -6.78 -0.36 -9.79
CA GLU A 98 -7.46 -1.65 -9.82
C GLU A 98 -6.45 -2.82 -9.87
N ASN A 99 -5.46 -2.74 -10.75
CA ASN A 99 -4.40 -3.74 -10.83
C ASN A 99 -3.66 -3.89 -9.49
N PHE A 100 -3.32 -2.76 -8.85
CA PHE A 100 -2.68 -2.76 -7.54
C PHE A 100 -3.58 -3.38 -6.45
N ARG A 101 -4.88 -3.06 -6.45
CA ARG A 101 -5.85 -3.66 -5.53
C ARG A 101 -5.97 -5.17 -5.74
N HIS A 102 -5.99 -5.64 -6.99
CA HIS A 102 -6.01 -7.06 -7.31
C HIS A 102 -4.75 -7.78 -6.83
N ALA A 103 -3.57 -7.22 -7.07
CA ALA A 103 -2.30 -7.75 -6.56
C ALA A 103 -2.25 -7.78 -5.02
N THR A 104 -2.83 -6.76 -4.37
CA THR A 104 -2.92 -6.71 -2.90
C THR A 104 -3.85 -7.77 -2.35
N PHE A 105 -5.00 -7.98 -2.99
CA PHE A 105 -5.96 -9.00 -2.59
C PHE A 105 -5.39 -10.42 -2.76
N SER A 106 -4.71 -10.69 -3.88
CA SER A 106 -4.07 -12.00 -4.09
C SER A 106 -2.93 -12.26 -3.09
N TRP A 107 -2.13 -11.23 -2.77
CA TRP A 107 -1.09 -11.33 -1.75
C TRP A 107 -1.66 -11.64 -0.36
N ASN A 108 -2.70 -10.93 0.07
CA ASN A 108 -3.35 -11.17 1.37
C ASN A 108 -3.89 -12.60 1.50
N GLN A 109 -4.50 -13.15 0.45
CA GLN A 109 -4.98 -14.54 0.46
C GLN A 109 -3.83 -15.55 0.64
N ASN A 110 -2.70 -15.32 -0.04
CA ASN A 110 -1.53 -16.19 0.07
C ASN A 110 -0.92 -16.14 1.48
N VAL A 111 -0.82 -14.94 2.07
CA VAL A 111 -0.34 -14.79 3.46
C VAL A 111 -1.27 -15.47 4.47
N SER A 112 -2.58 -15.33 4.32
CA SER A 112 -3.55 -16.00 5.20
C SER A 112 -3.52 -17.52 5.06
N ALA A 113 -3.33 -18.05 3.84
CA ALA A 113 -3.20 -19.49 3.60
C ALA A 113 -1.94 -20.09 4.25
N GLN A 114 -0.82 -19.36 4.23
CA GLN A 114 0.43 -19.79 4.87
C GLN A 114 0.39 -19.70 6.41
N SER A 115 -0.55 -18.93 6.97
CA SER A 115 -0.73 -18.77 8.42
C SER A 115 -1.65 -19.82 9.05
N GLY A 116 -2.34 -20.65 8.27
CA GLY A 116 -3.40 -21.57 8.73
C GLY A 116 -2.99 -23.04 8.91
N ASP A 117 -1.73 -23.40 8.67
CA ASP A 117 -1.27 -24.81 8.63
C ASP A 117 -0.28 -25.16 9.76
N ASP A 118 -0.46 -24.59 10.97
CA ASP A 118 0.38 -24.90 12.14
C ASP A 118 -0.45 -25.29 13.38
N SER A 119 -1.66 -25.82 13.16
CA SER A 119 -2.56 -26.21 14.25
C SER A 119 -3.47 -27.39 13.96
N GLU A 120 -2.98 -28.44 13.29
CA GLU A 120 -3.59 -29.78 13.40
C GLU A 120 -2.55 -30.91 13.40
N THR A 121 -1.91 -31.18 14.55
CA THR A 121 -1.62 -32.56 14.97
C THR A 121 -2.00 -32.74 16.43
N ARG A 122 -3.30 -32.98 16.64
CA ARG A 122 -3.85 -33.59 17.85
C ARG A 122 -3.59 -35.10 17.79
N LYS A 123 -2.94 -35.68 18.80
CA LYS A 123 -3.55 -36.80 19.54
C LYS A 123 -2.75 -37.13 20.81
N ASP A 124 -3.47 -37.00 21.91
CA ASP A 124 -3.27 -37.74 23.14
C ASP A 124 -3.03 -39.23 22.89
N GLU A 125 -2.11 -39.82 23.67
CA GLU A 125 -2.14 -41.15 24.32
C GLU A 125 -0.76 -41.79 24.38
N LEU A 126 -0.10 -41.68 25.54
CA LEU A 126 0.39 -42.79 26.39
C LEU A 126 1.07 -42.26 27.65
#